data_AF-A0A351H9V8-F1
#
_entry.id   AF-A0A351H9V8-F1
#
_cell.length_a   1.000
_cell.length_b   1.000
_cell.length_c   1.000
_cell.angle_alpha   90.00
_cell.angle_beta   90.00
_cell.angle_gamma   90.00
#
_symmetry.space_group_name_H-M   'P 1'
#
loop_
_entity.id
_entity.type
_entity.pdbx_description
1 polymer ?
#
loop_
_entity_poly.entity_id
_entity_poly.type
_entity_poly.pdbx_seq_one_letter_code
_entity_poly.pdbx_strand_id
1 'polypeptide(L)'
;KGVSWLSNPSIVTYSLIMAASWRQISYAMVLFLAGLKGVPKELVEAATVDGAGPWKRFWNVVLPMLKPATIVAVTVSVIDSLRAFDIVYVLTRGGPFYSSSVMANYMYIKTFNNYRMGYGSSIATVQFLITLVFIVVYMRNVLKREVENE
;
A
#
# COMPACT_ATOMS: atom_id res chain seq x y z
N LYS A 1 22.19 25.24 4.24
CA LYS A 1 21.34 24.98 3.05
C LYS A 1 20.36 23.87 3.43
N GLY A 2 19.05 24.16 3.47
CA GLY A 2 18.04 23.15 3.78
C GLY A 2 17.83 22.21 2.60
N VAL A 3 17.60 20.92 2.86
CA VAL A 3 17.17 19.98 1.83
C VAL A 3 15.78 20.40 1.37
N SER A 4 15.62 20.67 0.07
CA SER A 4 14.32 20.99 -0.51
C SER A 4 13.58 19.70 -0.85
N TRP A 5 12.80 19.19 0.09
CA TRP A 5 12.09 17.91 -0.01
C TRP A 5 11.04 17.88 -1.12
N LEU A 6 10.32 18.99 -1.32
CA LEU A 6 9.23 19.08 -2.31
C LEU A 6 9.64 19.73 -3.62
N SER A 7 10.74 20.49 -3.67
CA SER A 7 11.17 21.18 -4.89
C SER A 7 12.33 20.50 -5.61
N ASN A 8 12.91 19.43 -5.05
CA ASN A 8 13.95 18.64 -5.70
C ASN A 8 13.35 17.45 -6.47
N PRO A 9 13.47 17.39 -7.82
CA PRO A 9 12.96 16.30 -8.65
C PRO A 9 13.43 14.91 -8.24
N SER A 10 14.66 14.79 -7.73
CA SER A 10 15.25 13.50 -7.37
C SER A 10 14.76 12.96 -6.02
N ILE A 11 14.21 13.82 -5.15
CA ILE A 11 13.85 13.48 -3.77
C ILE A 11 12.33 13.57 -3.53
N VAL A 12 11.59 14.29 -4.39
CA VAL A 12 10.16 14.55 -4.19
C VAL A 12 9.35 13.26 -4.05
N THR A 13 9.60 12.26 -4.90
CA THR A 13 8.83 11.02 -4.92
C THR A 13 9.09 10.21 -3.64
N TYR A 14 10.34 10.18 -3.17
CA TYR A 14 10.68 9.54 -1.90
C TYR A 14 10.03 10.26 -0.70
N SER A 15 9.96 11.59 -0.75
CA SER A 15 9.30 12.39 0.29
C SER A 15 7.80 12.09 0.36
N LEU A 16 7.15 11.94 -0.80
CA LEU A 16 5.74 11.52 -0.89
C LEU A 16 5.54 10.09 -0.41
N ILE A 17 6.45 9.16 -0.76
CA ILE A 17 6.39 7.77 -0.28
C ILE A 17 6.51 7.73 1.24
N MET A 18 7.43 8.49 1.85
CA MET A 18 7.54 8.55 3.31
C MET A 18 6.26 9.10 3.95
N ALA A 19 5.68 10.17 3.39
CA ALA A 19 4.44 10.74 3.88
C ALA A 19 3.24 9.78 3.71
N ALA A 20 3.17 9.04 2.59
CA ALA A 20 2.14 8.03 2.36
C ALA A 20 2.30 6.84 3.33
N SER A 21 3.54 6.41 3.55
CA SER A 21 3.87 5.29 4.43
C SER A 21 3.45 5.56 5.87
N TRP A 22 3.54 6.81 6.35
CA TRP A 22 3.06 7.18 7.67
C TRP A 22 1.59 6.78 7.91
N ARG A 23 0.69 7.13 6.97
CA ARG A 23 -0.72 6.72 7.04
C ARG A 23 -0.87 5.21 6.94
N GLN A 24 -0.08 4.58 6.06
CA GLN A 24 -0.17 3.14 5.82
C GLN A 24 0.28 2.31 7.04
N ILE A 25 1.27 2.79 7.80
CA ILE A 25 1.76 2.14 9.02
C ILE A 25 0.62 2.04 10.04
N SER A 26 -0.17 3.10 10.24
CA SER A 26 -1.30 3.09 11.17
C SER A 26 -2.34 2.02 10.82
N TYR A 27 -2.65 1.87 9.53
CA TYR A 27 -3.55 0.83 9.04
C TYR A 27 -2.98 -0.58 9.24
N ALA A 28 -1.72 -0.78 8.84
CA ALA A 28 -1.04 -2.07 8.98
C ALA A 28 -0.93 -2.50 10.45
N MET A 29 -0.68 -1.56 11.37
CA MET A 29 -0.63 -1.81 12.81
C MET A 29 -1.92 -2.43 13.34
N VAL A 30 -3.09 -1.91 12.94
CA VAL A 30 -4.39 -2.44 13.37
C VAL A 30 -4.60 -3.87 12.87
N LEU A 31 -4.27 -4.12 11.60
CA LEU A 31 -4.36 -5.46 11.01
C LEU A 31 -3.42 -6.46 11.70
N PHE A 32 -2.18 -6.06 11.95
CA PHE A 32 -1.23 -6.92 12.65
C PHE A 32 -1.66 -7.19 14.08
N LEU A 33 -2.15 -6.19 14.82
CA LEU A 33 -2.64 -6.39 16.18
C LEU A 33 -3.84 -7.35 16.21
N ALA A 34 -4.76 -7.25 15.24
CA ALA A 34 -5.85 -8.20 15.11
C ALA A 34 -5.35 -9.63 14.81
N GLY A 35 -4.36 -9.77 13.91
CA GLY A 35 -3.73 -11.05 13.59
C GLY A 35 -2.95 -11.66 14.76
N LEU A 36 -2.25 -10.83 15.56
CA LEU A 36 -1.48 -11.28 16.71
C LEU A 36 -2.37 -11.92 17.79
N LYS A 37 -3.62 -11.48 17.93
CA LYS A 37 -4.58 -12.11 18.86
C LYS A 37 -4.90 -13.55 18.48
N GLY A 38 -4.73 -13.92 17.21
CA GLY A 38 -4.92 -15.29 16.73
C GLY A 38 -3.69 -16.20 16.88
N VAL A 39 -2.55 -15.69 17.34
CA VAL A 39 -1.33 -16.49 17.53
C VAL A 39 -1.44 -17.27 18.86
N PRO A 40 -1.47 -18.62 18.84
CA PRO A 40 -1.49 -19.44 20.05
C PRO A 40 -0.22 -19.21 20.87
N LYS A 41 -0.38 -18.91 22.16
CA LYS A 41 0.75 -18.71 23.09
C LYS A 41 1.62 -19.95 23.21
N GLU A 42 1.00 -21.12 23.14
CA GLU A 42 1.65 -22.44 23.21
C GLU A 42 2.75 -22.61 22.15
N LEU A 43 2.54 -22.14 20.91
CA LEU A 43 3.56 -22.21 19.85
C LEU A 43 4.76 -21.32 20.15
N VAL A 44 4.53 -20.16 20.76
CA VAL A 44 5.60 -19.22 21.14
C VAL A 44 6.37 -19.75 22.34
N GLU A 45 5.69 -20.39 23.29
CA GLU A 45 6.29 -21.03 24.47
C GLU A 45 7.11 -22.26 24.07
N ALA A 46 6.57 -23.13 23.21
CA ALA A 46 7.29 -24.30 22.66
C ALA A 46 8.59 -23.88 21.97
N ALA A 47 8.55 -22.86 21.11
CA ALA A 47 9.75 -22.33 20.47
C ALA A 47 10.76 -21.77 21.48
N THR A 48 10.30 -21.27 22.64
CA THR A 48 11.18 -20.80 23.72
C THR A 48 11.86 -21.97 24.42
N VAL A 49 11.14 -23.08 24.65
CA VAL A 49 11.70 -24.33 25.19
C VAL A 49 12.74 -24.93 24.24
N ASP A 50 12.51 -24.84 22.92
CA ASP A 50 13.45 -25.26 21.87
C ASP A 50 14.68 -24.34 21.71
N GLY A 51 14.87 -23.38 22.62
CA GLY A 51 16.02 -22.47 22.63
C GLY A 51 15.97 -21.38 21.56
N ALA A 52 14.81 -21.11 20.95
CA ALA A 52 14.71 -20.02 19.98
C ALA A 52 14.76 -18.65 20.68
N GLY A 53 15.81 -17.87 20.40
CA GLY A 53 15.92 -16.48 20.83
C GLY A 53 14.79 -15.59 20.28
N PRO A 54 14.59 -14.37 20.81
CA PRO A 54 13.48 -13.48 20.41
C PRO A 54 13.41 -13.22 18.90
N TRP A 55 14.56 -13.03 18.24
CA TRP A 55 14.64 -12.81 16.79
C TRP A 55 14.22 -14.05 16.00
N LYS A 56 14.68 -15.24 16.42
CA LYS A 56 14.33 -16.52 15.78
C LYS A 56 12.83 -16.82 15.94
N ARG A 57 12.24 -16.50 17.10
CA ARG A 57 10.80 -16.60 17.36
C ARG A 57 9.99 -15.66 16.47
N PHE A 58 10.42 -14.41 16.33
CA PHE A 58 9.73 -13.44 15.47
C PHE A 58 9.69 -13.90 14.01
N TRP A 59 10.83 -14.24 13.41
CA TRP A 59 10.90 -14.58 11.98
C TRP A 59 10.32 -15.94 11.63
N ASN A 60 10.44 -16.94 12.52
CA ASN A 60 10.04 -18.31 12.19
C ASN A 60 8.68 -18.72 12.78
N VAL A 61 8.15 -18.00 13.77
CA VAL A 61 6.87 -18.36 14.41
C VAL A 61 5.86 -17.24 14.21
N VAL A 62 6.15 -16.03 14.70
CA VAL A 62 5.17 -14.93 14.70
C VAL A 62 4.89 -14.43 13.28
N LEU A 63 5.92 -14.10 12.52
CA LEU A 63 5.77 -13.53 11.17
C LEU A 63 5.05 -14.49 10.20
N PRO A 64 5.35 -15.80 10.13
CA PRO A 64 4.62 -16.72 9.28
C PRO A 64 3.14 -16.87 9.68
N MET A 65 2.82 -16.82 10.98
CA MET A 65 1.43 -16.86 11.46
C MET A 65 0.65 -15.58 11.13
N LEU A 66 1.34 -14.44 11.01
CA LEU A 66 0.73 -13.18 10.58
C LEU A 66 0.55 -13.08 9.06
N LYS A 67 0.95 -14.09 8.28
CA LYS A 67 0.84 -14.11 6.81
C LYS A 67 -0.54 -13.68 6.29
N PRO A 68 -1.69 -14.12 6.83
CA PRO A 68 -3.00 -13.65 6.37
C PRO A 68 -3.17 -12.13 6.53
N ALA A 69 -2.76 -11.58 7.68
CA ALA A 69 -2.81 -10.13 7.94
C ALA A 69 -1.84 -9.37 7.03
N THR A 70 -0.62 -9.89 6.80
CA THR A 70 0.34 -9.29 5.87
C THR A 70 -0.20 -9.23 4.44
N ILE A 71 -0.83 -10.32 3.96
CA ILE A 71 -1.38 -10.38 2.61
C ILE A 71 -2.46 -9.30 2.43
N VAL A 72 -3.38 -9.17 3.38
CA VAL A 72 -4.42 -8.15 3.35
C VAL A 72 -3.81 -6.75 3.39
N ALA A 73 -2.90 -6.50 4.32
CA ALA A 73 -2.25 -5.20 4.49
C ALA A 73 -1.53 -4.75 3.21
N VAL A 74 -0.67 -5.62 2.66
CA VAL A 74 0.11 -5.34 1.43
C VAL A 74 -0.83 -5.11 0.24
N THR A 75 -1.87 -5.91 0.09
CA THR A 75 -2.78 -5.78 -1.03
C THR A 75 -3.51 -4.44 -0.99
N VAL A 76 -4.07 -4.09 0.18
CA VAL A 76 -4.76 -2.81 0.34
C VAL A 76 -3.79 -1.65 0.12
N SER A 77 -2.54 -1.76 0.57
CA SER A 77 -1.50 -0.76 0.25
C SER A 77 -1.26 -0.60 -1.25
N VAL A 78 -1.23 -1.70 -2.01
CA VAL A 78 -1.01 -1.65 -3.46
C VAL A 78 -2.22 -1.01 -4.16
N ILE A 79 -3.44 -1.38 -3.77
CA ILE A 79 -4.67 -0.78 -4.31
C ILE A 79 -4.71 0.73 -4.05
N ASP A 80 -4.39 1.13 -2.82
CA ASP A 80 -4.34 2.53 -2.41
C ASP A 80 -3.25 3.30 -3.18
N SER A 81 -2.07 2.69 -3.37
CA SER A 81 -0.96 3.28 -4.14
C SER A 81 -1.32 3.48 -5.62
N LEU A 82 -2.03 2.54 -6.24
CA LEU A 82 -2.50 2.67 -7.63
C LEU A 82 -3.50 3.83 -7.80
N ARG A 83 -4.25 4.13 -6.74
CA ARG A 83 -5.24 5.21 -6.69
C ARG A 83 -4.72 6.48 -6.04
N ALA A 84 -3.41 6.58 -5.78
CA ALA A 84 -2.83 7.73 -5.12
C ALA A 84 -3.17 9.01 -5.89
N PHE A 85 -3.86 9.94 -5.24
CA PHE A 85 -4.23 11.24 -5.78
C PHE A 85 -4.02 12.31 -4.73
N ASP A 86 -4.67 12.15 -3.58
CA ASP A 86 -4.75 13.16 -2.52
C ASP A 86 -3.37 13.66 -2.09
N ILE A 87 -2.46 12.74 -1.78
CA ILE A 87 -1.12 13.09 -1.29
C ILE A 87 -0.29 13.82 -2.34
N VAL A 88 -0.40 13.41 -3.61
CA VAL A 88 0.32 14.04 -4.72
C VAL A 88 -0.25 15.43 -4.95
N TYR A 89 -1.57 15.55 -5.03
CA TYR A 89 -2.24 16.81 -5.30
C TYR A 89 -2.02 17.85 -4.20
N VAL A 90 -2.15 17.45 -2.93
CA VAL A 90 -2.01 18.34 -1.77
C VAL A 90 -0.58 18.83 -1.60
N LEU A 91 0.41 17.94 -1.72
CA LEU A 91 1.80 18.30 -1.38
C LEU A 91 2.59 18.89 -2.56
N THR A 92 2.30 18.46 -3.80
CA THR A 92 3.16 18.79 -4.95
C THR A 92 2.42 19.16 -6.21
N ARG A 93 1.12 18.85 -6.32
CA ARG A 93 0.34 18.92 -7.56
C ARG A 93 0.99 18.14 -8.73
N GLY A 94 1.80 17.12 -8.42
CA GLY A 94 2.57 16.34 -9.38
C GLY A 94 3.93 16.92 -9.76
N GLY A 95 4.38 18.01 -9.13
CA GLY A 95 5.66 18.64 -9.38
C GLY A 95 6.82 18.12 -8.52
N PRO A 96 8.05 18.65 -8.71
CA PRO A 96 8.47 19.58 -9.77
C PRO A 96 8.63 18.84 -11.13
N PHE A 97 8.41 19.53 -12.24
CA PHE A 97 8.57 18.99 -13.61
C PHE A 97 7.87 17.65 -13.88
N TYR A 98 6.65 17.45 -13.36
CA TYR A 98 5.91 16.18 -13.46
C TYR A 98 6.57 14.98 -12.77
N SER A 99 7.64 15.17 -11.99
CA SER A 99 8.46 14.08 -11.40
C SER A 99 7.70 13.25 -10.36
N SER A 100 6.65 13.80 -9.76
CA SER A 100 5.77 13.09 -8.82
C SER A 100 4.36 12.86 -9.38
N SER A 101 4.15 13.10 -10.67
CA SER A 101 2.82 13.02 -11.27
C SER A 101 2.35 11.58 -11.40
N VAL A 102 1.17 11.32 -10.85
CA VAL A 102 0.44 10.04 -10.96
C VAL A 102 -0.75 10.18 -11.90
N MET A 103 -1.25 9.05 -12.41
CA MET A 103 -2.33 9.02 -13.42
C MET A 103 -3.58 9.78 -12.96
N ALA A 104 -3.98 9.63 -11.69
CA ALA A 104 -5.12 10.31 -11.12
C ALA A 104 -4.93 11.84 -11.04
N ASN A 105 -3.72 12.30 -10.70
CA ASN A 105 -3.38 13.74 -10.71
C ASN A 105 -3.40 14.28 -12.14
N TYR A 106 -2.84 13.53 -13.09
CA TYR A 106 -2.84 13.90 -14.50
C TYR A 106 -4.26 14.00 -15.09
N MET A 107 -5.12 13.03 -14.77
CA MET A 107 -6.55 13.06 -15.08
C MET A 107 -7.20 14.33 -14.54
N TYR A 108 -7.01 14.62 -13.25
CA TYR A 108 -7.59 15.81 -12.61
C TYR A 108 -7.18 17.10 -13.33
N ILE A 109 -5.89 17.29 -13.59
CA ILE A 109 -5.38 18.47 -14.30
C ILE A 109 -6.01 18.58 -15.69
N LYS A 110 -6.09 17.47 -16.44
CA LYS A 110 -6.66 17.50 -17.79
C LYS A 110 -8.15 17.78 -17.82
N THR A 111 -8.91 17.26 -16.86
CA THR A 111 -10.35 17.51 -16.75
C THR A 111 -10.62 18.94 -16.32
N PHE A 112 -10.03 19.38 -15.20
CA PHE A 112 -10.46 20.59 -14.50
C PHE A 112 -9.62 21.83 -14.84
N ASN A 113 -8.33 21.69 -15.12
CA ASN A 113 -7.48 22.85 -15.46
C ASN A 113 -7.47 23.11 -16.97
N ASN A 114 -7.46 22.05 -17.78
CA ASN A 114 -7.44 22.17 -19.25
C ASN A 114 -8.83 22.09 -19.89
N TYR A 115 -9.90 21.87 -19.10
CA TYR A 115 -11.28 21.71 -19.56
C TYR A 115 -11.46 20.61 -20.62
N ARG A 116 -10.58 19.62 -20.67
CA ARG A 116 -10.66 18.49 -21.60
C ARG A 116 -11.37 17.31 -20.94
N MET A 117 -12.67 17.47 -20.68
CA MET A 117 -13.47 16.45 -19.97
C MET A 117 -13.40 15.08 -20.65
N GLY A 118 -13.57 14.99 -21.98
CA GLY A 118 -13.52 13.70 -22.69
C GLY A 118 -12.18 12.98 -22.57
N TYR A 119 -11.07 13.72 -22.62
CA TYR A 119 -9.74 13.14 -22.40
C TYR A 119 -9.55 12.70 -20.94
N GLY A 120 -9.97 13.53 -19.99
CA GLY A 120 -10.01 13.19 -18.57
C GLY A 120 -10.80 11.92 -18.28
N SER A 121 -12.00 11.78 -18.85
CA SER A 121 -12.84 10.59 -18.73
C SER A 121 -12.14 9.35 -19.28
N SER A 122 -11.44 9.45 -20.41
CA SER A 122 -10.71 8.30 -20.96
C SER A 122 -9.59 7.82 -20.02
N ILE A 123 -8.84 8.74 -19.40
CA ILE A 123 -7.83 8.39 -18.39
C ILE A 123 -8.49 7.74 -17.17
N ALA A 124 -9.63 8.28 -16.72
CA ALA A 124 -10.38 7.71 -15.60
C ALA A 124 -10.83 6.26 -15.87
N THR A 125 -11.34 5.99 -17.07
CA THR A 125 -11.74 4.64 -17.49
C THR A 125 -10.56 3.68 -17.53
N VAL A 126 -9.41 4.10 -18.08
CA VAL A 126 -8.20 3.26 -18.10
C VAL A 126 -7.68 2.98 -16.69
N GLN A 127 -7.61 4.01 -15.83
CA GLN A 127 -7.24 3.89 -14.42
C GLN A 127 -8.16 2.92 -13.66
N PHE A 128 -9.47 3.00 -13.93
CA PHE A 128 -10.47 2.09 -13.37
C PHE A 128 -10.22 0.65 -13.82
N LEU A 129 -10.01 0.40 -15.12
CA LEU A 129 -9.74 -0.94 -15.64
C LEU A 129 -8.48 -1.56 -15.04
N ILE A 130 -7.39 -0.78 -14.93
CA ILE A 130 -6.14 -1.24 -14.30
C ILE A 130 -6.39 -1.66 -12.85
N THR A 131 -7.09 -0.82 -12.09
CA THR A 131 -7.41 -1.10 -10.68
C THR A 131 -8.35 -2.31 -10.56
N LEU A 132 -9.34 -2.42 -11.45
CA LEU A 132 -10.31 -3.51 -11.46
C LEU A 132 -9.63 -4.86 -11.72
N VAL A 133 -8.76 -4.93 -12.73
CA VAL A 133 -8.01 -6.16 -13.05
C VAL A 133 -7.20 -6.61 -11.82
N PHE A 134 -6.53 -5.68 -11.15
CA PHE A 134 -5.76 -5.99 -9.95
C PHE A 134 -6.64 -6.55 -8.81
N ILE A 135 -7.78 -5.90 -8.54
CA ILE A 135 -8.73 -6.34 -7.51
C ILE A 135 -9.30 -7.71 -7.83
N VAL A 136 -9.69 -7.98 -9.08
CA VAL A 136 -10.25 -9.27 -9.50
C VAL A 136 -9.22 -10.39 -9.36
N VAL A 137 -7.98 -10.15 -9.79
CA VAL A 137 -6.89 -11.13 -9.64
C VAL A 137 -6.63 -11.43 -8.17
N TYR A 138 -6.58 -10.40 -7.32
CA TYR A 138 -6.41 -10.55 -5.89
C TYR A 138 -7.54 -11.38 -5.25
N MET A 139 -8.79 -10.97 -5.47
CA MET A 139 -9.96 -11.62 -4.88
C MET A 139 -10.03 -13.09 -5.28
N ARG A 140 -9.76 -13.41 -6.55
CA ARG A 140 -9.69 -14.78 -7.04
C ARG A 140 -8.62 -15.61 -6.32
N ASN A 141 -7.46 -15.02 -6.03
CA ASN A 141 -6.38 -15.71 -5.32
C ASN A 141 -6.69 -15.92 -3.83
N VAL A 142 -7.42 -15.00 -3.20
CA VAL A 142 -7.86 -15.16 -1.81
C VAL A 142 -8.93 -16.25 -1.70
N LEU A 143 -9.98 -16.20 -2.53
CA LEU A 143 -11.04 -17.20 -2.52
C LEU A 143 -10.51 -18.61 -2.77
N LYS A 144 -9.54 -18.78 -3.68
CA LYS A 144 -8.89 -20.08 -3.90
C LYS A 144 -8.19 -20.62 -2.65
N ARG A 145 -7.57 -19.76 -1.84
CA ARG A 145 -6.91 -20.16 -0.60
C ARG A 145 -7.90 -20.55 0.49
N GLU A 146 -9.06 -19.90 0.53
CA GLU A 146 -10.13 -20.28 1.46
C GLU A 146 -10.65 -21.67 1.12
N VAL A 147 -10.94 -21.94 -0.16
CA VAL A 147 -11.40 -23.26 -0.62
C VAL A 147 -10.35 -24.38 -0.42
N GLU A 148 -9.06 -24.07 -0.49
CA GLU A 148 -7.98 -25.07 -0.29
C GLU A 148 -7.69 -25.33 1.21
N ASN A 149 -8.13 -24.44 2.10
CA ASN A 149 -7.95 -24.58 3.55
C ASN A 149 -9.18 -25.22 4.26
N GLU A 150 -10.29 -25.44 3.54
CA GLU A 150 -11.48 -26.20 3.96
C GLU A 150 -11.37 -27.67 3.55
#